data_AF-A0A8R7NWJ7-F1
#
_entry.id   AF-A0A8R7NWJ7-F1
#
_cell.length_a   1.000
_cell.length_b   1.000
_cell.length_c   1.000
_cell.angle_alpha   90.00
_cell.angle_beta   90.00
_cell.angle_gamma   90.00
#
_symmetry.space_group_name_H-M   'P 1'
#
loop_
_entity.id
_entity.type
_entity.pdbx_description
1 polymer ?
#
loop_
_entity_poly.entity_id
_entity_poly.type
_entity_poly.pdbx_seq_one_letter_code
_entity_poly.pdbx_strand_id
1 'polypeptide(L)'
;MRPSPMAARAASGCSSAALAFFRLRPLARAARLAPAGRSAFGATAACRGRLVDSVLQELRSRRRVRVSARIGLQGTKELSDSKIEKRTIQKGLLLEFHKDSERSLLAVVERPDGKKNWVVTDQNGILSSIKPQQVTYVVPGTMDFDCSRIAEFLEKAQDLLDPTILECAWMELSEKDKSVTVEEFADIVYGSKESLESYCAHFLLSRDIVYFVKVESRGSSIYQPRPSAQVDELLRRKLAKEAADKELEEFVHLLKSAKALPLGSKPPKNSWLMEEKVKQKIESLQAYAVDACNDEQRRMAGNILKAMGFARTSSAALKLLINVGYFPVHVNLDLFRYDVQTTYTEKVLSVAEELLVDCPDSDKHVRKDLSNLRVYAIDVDEADEVCFYYCCPHIFRKKLNYINSLLTDKSVEYYFLVTQLDDALSATRLPDGRIKVWIHV
;
A
#
# COMPACT_ATOMS: atom_id res chain seq x y z
N MET A 1 -38.66 -25.04 38.68
CA MET A 1 -37.45 -25.82 38.34
C MET A 1 -36.31 -25.35 39.23
N ARG A 2 -35.78 -26.25 40.08
CA ARG A 2 -34.53 -26.04 40.83
C ARG A 2 -33.33 -26.08 39.85
N PRO A 3 -32.16 -25.50 40.18
CA PRO A 3 -31.19 -26.23 41.02
C PRO A 3 -30.57 -25.40 42.16
N SER A 4 -30.13 -26.13 43.19
CA SER A 4 -29.17 -25.72 44.24
C SER A 4 -27.85 -26.51 44.00
N PRO A 5 -26.85 -26.55 44.91
CA PRO A 5 -25.72 -25.62 44.99
C PRO A 5 -24.32 -26.32 45.10
N MET A 6 -23.27 -25.50 45.31
CA MET A 6 -22.00 -25.77 46.03
C MET A 6 -20.83 -26.58 45.42
N ALA A 7 -19.63 -25.99 45.63
CA ALA A 7 -18.32 -26.54 46.04
C ALA A 7 -17.20 -26.23 45.02
N ALA A 8 -16.26 -25.29 45.21
CA ALA A 8 -15.25 -25.08 46.27
C ALA A 8 -14.08 -26.10 46.26
N ARG A 9 -12.92 -25.67 45.75
CA ARG A 9 -11.53 -25.80 46.30
C ARG A 9 -10.53 -25.46 45.19
N ALA A 10 -9.69 -24.43 45.38
CA ALA A 10 -8.28 -24.49 45.84
C ALA A 10 -7.36 -25.24 44.86
N ALA A 11 -6.11 -24.90 44.56
CA ALA A 11 -5.17 -23.82 44.84
C ALA A 11 -3.89 -24.19 44.04
N SER A 12 -2.89 -23.31 43.97
CA SER A 12 -1.50 -23.52 43.45
C SER A 12 -1.36 -23.59 41.91
N GLY A 13 -0.39 -22.91 41.29
CA GLY A 13 0.71 -22.09 41.78
C GLY A 13 1.62 -21.74 40.59
N CYS A 14 2.41 -20.66 40.76
CA CYS A 14 3.66 -20.32 40.05
C CYS A 14 3.56 -20.13 38.52
N SER A 15 4.32 -19.30 37.82
CA SER A 15 5.29 -18.24 38.10
C SER A 15 5.51 -17.63 36.71
N SER A 16 5.35 -16.32 36.54
CA SER A 16 5.83 -15.66 35.31
C SER A 16 6.80 -14.59 35.73
N ALA A 17 8.07 -14.90 35.46
CA ALA A 17 9.22 -14.07 35.70
C ALA A 17 9.11 -12.77 34.91
N ALA A 18 9.41 -11.68 35.60
CA ALA A 18 9.59 -10.35 35.07
C ALA A 18 10.81 -10.29 34.15
N LEU A 19 10.69 -9.57 33.03
CA LEU A 19 11.82 -8.92 32.40
C LEU A 19 11.52 -7.43 32.24
N ALA A 20 12.51 -6.66 32.66
CA ALA A 20 12.45 -5.26 32.98
C ALA A 20 12.42 -4.39 31.71
N PHE A 21 11.46 -3.47 31.67
CA PHE A 21 11.50 -2.30 30.81
C PHE A 21 12.45 -1.26 31.42
N PHE A 22 13.56 -0.97 30.75
CA PHE A 22 14.37 0.20 31.03
C PHE A 22 13.56 1.46 30.70
N ARG A 23 13.17 2.18 31.76
CA ARG A 23 12.69 3.56 31.71
C ARG A 23 13.90 4.49 31.57
N LEU A 24 13.91 5.33 30.55
CA LEU A 24 14.65 6.60 30.59
C LEU A 24 13.64 7.73 30.47
N ARG A 25 13.57 8.54 31.53
CA ARG A 25 12.81 9.79 31.61
C ARG A 25 13.63 10.97 31.06
N PRO A 26 12.95 12.07 30.69
CA PRO A 26 13.49 13.12 29.83
C PRO A 26 14.23 14.21 30.62
N LEU A 27 15.21 14.84 29.98
CA LEU A 27 15.82 16.09 30.44
C LEU A 27 15.20 17.26 29.67
N ALA A 28 14.37 18.01 30.38
CA ALA A 28 13.91 19.32 29.99
C ALA A 28 15.04 20.34 30.11
N ARG A 29 15.17 21.24 29.13
CA ARG A 29 15.82 22.54 29.33
C ARG A 29 15.00 23.61 28.63
N ALA A 30 14.47 24.51 29.45
CA ALA A 30 13.75 25.70 29.03
C ALA A 30 14.72 26.79 28.55
N ALA A 31 14.32 27.51 27.51
CA ALA A 31 14.74 28.89 27.29
C ALA A 31 13.60 29.63 26.59
N ARG A 32 12.99 30.56 27.32
CA ARG A 32 12.07 31.59 26.80
C ARG A 32 12.89 32.78 26.33
N LEU A 33 12.61 33.30 25.13
CA LEU A 33 12.72 34.72 24.79
C LEU A 33 11.66 35.03 23.72
N ALA A 34 10.96 36.15 23.91
CA ALA A 34 9.98 36.77 23.01
C ALA A 34 10.37 38.26 22.85
N PRO A 35 9.58 39.13 22.19
CA PRO A 35 9.29 39.22 20.75
C PRO A 35 9.60 40.64 20.19
N ALA A 36 9.76 40.79 18.87
CA ALA A 36 9.54 42.01 18.05
C ALA A 36 10.01 41.71 16.61
N GLY A 37 9.44 42.18 15.51
CA GLY A 37 8.40 43.18 15.29
C GLY A 37 7.92 43.15 13.82
N ARG A 38 6.92 43.99 13.55
CA ARG A 38 6.22 44.18 12.28
C ARG A 38 7.10 44.86 11.21
N SER A 39 6.89 44.52 9.93
CA SER A 39 6.57 45.48 8.85
C SER A 39 6.29 44.75 7.54
N ALA A 40 5.49 45.40 6.70
CA ALA A 40 4.80 44.92 5.53
C ALA A 40 5.45 45.34 4.19
N PHE A 41 4.80 44.87 3.11
CA PHE A 41 4.82 45.33 1.71
C PHE A 41 5.86 44.73 0.75
N GLY A 42 5.35 44.30 -0.42
CA GLY A 42 6.10 44.30 -1.68
C GLY A 42 5.81 43.13 -2.60
N ALA A 43 4.82 43.27 -3.46
CA ALA A 43 4.52 42.37 -4.58
C ALA A 43 5.70 42.26 -5.57
N THR A 44 5.90 41.08 -6.17
CA THR A 44 6.08 40.88 -7.63
C THR A 44 6.39 39.40 -7.92
N ALA A 45 5.36 38.68 -8.36
CA ALA A 45 5.50 37.43 -9.07
C ALA A 45 5.56 37.75 -10.57
N ALA A 46 6.72 37.53 -11.19
CA ALA A 46 6.85 37.24 -12.62
C ALA A 46 8.29 36.81 -12.94
N CYS A 47 8.42 35.83 -13.85
CA CYS A 47 9.64 35.50 -14.60
C CYS A 47 10.73 34.64 -13.92
N ARG A 48 10.44 33.36 -13.62
CA ARG A 48 11.48 32.29 -13.56
C ARG A 48 11.01 30.92 -14.09
N GLY A 49 10.07 30.88 -15.04
CA GLY A 49 9.54 29.62 -15.60
C GLY A 49 10.08 29.20 -16.98
N ARG A 50 10.75 30.08 -17.76
CA ARG A 50 11.01 29.78 -19.19
C ARG A 50 12.37 29.17 -19.54
N LEU A 51 13.30 29.05 -18.59
CA LEU A 51 14.65 28.55 -18.88
C LEU A 51 14.81 27.04 -18.61
N VAL A 52 13.95 26.43 -17.79
CA VAL A 52 14.01 24.99 -17.49
C VAL A 52 13.28 24.17 -18.55
N ASP A 53 12.23 24.71 -19.16
CA ASP A 53 11.49 24.02 -20.23
C ASP A 53 12.24 23.97 -21.57
N SER A 54 13.09 24.96 -21.87
CA SER A 54 13.89 24.96 -23.10
C SER A 54 14.97 23.87 -23.08
N VAL A 55 15.58 23.60 -21.92
CA VAL A 55 16.60 22.55 -21.77
C VAL A 55 15.96 21.16 -21.83
N LEU A 56 14.72 21.01 -21.35
CA LEU A 56 13.99 19.74 -21.42
C LEU A 56 13.45 19.44 -22.83
N GLN A 57 13.21 20.46 -23.65
CA GLN A 57 12.73 20.32 -25.02
C GLN A 57 13.87 20.06 -26.03
N GLU A 58 15.09 20.53 -25.76
CA GLU A 58 16.27 20.28 -26.60
C GLU A 58 16.80 18.83 -26.48
N LEU A 59 16.50 18.14 -25.38
CA LEU A 59 16.80 16.71 -25.21
C LEU A 59 15.78 15.77 -25.91
N ARG A 60 14.66 16.30 -26.39
CA ARG A 60 13.60 15.50 -27.04
C ARG A 60 13.68 15.50 -28.57
N SER A 61 14.55 16.29 -29.20
CA SER A 61 14.59 16.46 -30.66
C SER A 61 15.77 15.80 -31.38
N ARG A 62 16.69 15.10 -30.70
CA ARG A 62 17.76 14.34 -31.39
C ARG A 62 17.33 12.91 -31.73
N ARG A 63 16.88 12.77 -32.99
CA ARG A 63 16.46 11.52 -33.63
C ARG A 63 17.66 10.59 -33.90
N ARG A 64 17.56 9.36 -33.37
CA ARG A 64 17.97 8.06 -33.93
C ARG A 64 19.31 7.97 -34.69
N VAL A 65 20.32 7.44 -34.01
CA VAL A 65 21.28 6.48 -34.59
C VAL A 65 21.10 5.16 -33.84
N ARG A 66 20.72 4.10 -34.57
CA ARG A 66 20.53 2.75 -34.03
C ARG A 66 21.91 2.09 -33.85
N VAL A 67 22.28 1.79 -32.61
CA VAL A 67 23.21 0.70 -32.30
C VAL A 67 22.41 -0.32 -31.50
N SER A 68 22.18 -1.48 -32.12
CA SER A 68 21.41 -2.57 -31.51
C SER A 68 22.37 -3.42 -30.68
N ALA A 69 22.42 -3.20 -29.37
CA ALA A 69 22.93 -4.18 -28.42
C ALA A 69 21.71 -4.94 -27.85
N ARG A 70 21.39 -6.07 -28.49
CA ARG A 70 20.39 -7.03 -27.98
C ARG A 70 21.00 -7.76 -26.78
N ILE A 71 20.66 -7.35 -25.55
CA ILE A 71 20.76 -8.24 -24.38
C ILE A 71 19.38 -8.84 -24.22
N GLY A 72 19.20 -10.01 -24.84
CA GLY A 72 17.97 -10.78 -24.76
C GLY A 72 17.84 -11.41 -23.37
N LEU A 73 16.77 -11.07 -22.66
CA LEU A 73 16.10 -12.01 -21.77
C LEU A 73 15.68 -13.22 -22.62
N GLN A 74 16.50 -14.26 -22.62
CA GLN A 74 16.09 -15.58 -23.09
C GLN A 74 15.30 -16.24 -21.97
N GLY A 75 14.06 -16.59 -22.30
CA GLY A 75 13.23 -17.45 -21.48
C GLY A 75 13.95 -18.75 -21.17
N THR A 76 13.68 -19.26 -19.98
CA THR A 76 14.02 -20.60 -19.51
C THR A 76 13.42 -21.67 -20.43
N LYS A 77 14.12 -21.98 -21.51
CA LYS A 77 13.98 -23.21 -22.27
C LYS A 77 15.32 -23.54 -22.91
N GLU A 78 15.76 -24.76 -22.64
CA GLU A 78 16.95 -25.43 -23.18
C GLU A 78 18.29 -24.88 -22.69
N LEU A 79 18.62 -25.22 -21.43
CA LEU A 79 20.02 -25.33 -21.02
C LEU A 79 20.54 -26.72 -21.40
N SER A 80 21.49 -26.65 -22.32
CA SER A 80 22.31 -27.66 -22.95
C SER A 80 22.96 -28.65 -21.99
N ASP A 81 23.00 -29.90 -22.46
CA ASP A 81 23.84 -30.99 -22.00
C ASP A 81 25.27 -30.56 -21.68
N SER A 82 25.66 -30.60 -20.40
CA SER A 82 27.07 -30.75 -20.01
C SER A 82 27.20 -31.37 -18.62
N LYS A 83 27.19 -32.70 -18.64
CA LYS A 83 28.06 -33.61 -17.88
C LYS A 83 28.48 -33.18 -16.46
N ILE A 84 27.68 -33.63 -15.49
CA ILE A 84 28.21 -34.14 -14.21
C ILE A 84 29.02 -35.41 -14.55
N GLU A 85 30.25 -35.28 -15.01
CA GLU A 85 31.17 -36.42 -15.08
C GLU A 85 31.95 -36.54 -13.76
N LYS A 86 31.48 -37.48 -12.93
CA LYS A 86 32.23 -38.26 -11.92
C LYS A 86 32.58 -37.61 -10.56
N ARG A 87 31.60 -37.09 -9.82
CA ARG A 87 31.40 -37.61 -8.45
C ARG A 87 30.36 -38.72 -8.61
N THR A 88 30.83 -39.96 -8.66
CA THR A 88 29.97 -41.14 -8.82
C THR A 88 28.96 -41.11 -7.68
N ILE A 89 27.68 -40.82 -7.96
CA ILE A 89 26.63 -40.97 -6.96
C ILE A 89 26.72 -42.43 -6.51
N GLN A 90 27.01 -42.62 -5.23
CA GLN A 90 27.18 -43.93 -4.61
C GLN A 90 26.08 -44.11 -3.58
N LYS A 91 25.72 -45.37 -3.37
CA LYS A 91 24.80 -45.76 -2.29
C LYS A 91 25.36 -45.26 -0.95
N GLY A 92 24.48 -44.72 -0.10
CA GLY A 92 24.81 -44.26 1.25
C GLY A 92 25.23 -42.79 1.37
N LEU A 93 25.32 -42.04 0.26
CA LEU A 93 25.60 -40.61 0.28
C LEU A 93 24.37 -39.79 0.72
N LEU A 94 24.60 -38.74 1.50
CA LEU A 94 23.61 -37.70 1.81
C LEU A 94 23.65 -36.60 0.74
N LEU A 95 22.49 -36.26 0.16
CA LEU A 95 22.37 -35.21 -0.85
C LEU A 95 21.17 -34.31 -0.63
N GLU A 96 21.24 -33.10 -1.17
CA GLU A 96 20.12 -32.16 -1.26
C GLU A 96 19.57 -32.18 -2.68
N PHE A 97 18.25 -32.31 -2.83
CA PHE A 97 17.58 -32.27 -4.13
C PHE A 97 16.31 -31.42 -4.11
N HIS A 98 15.94 -30.88 -5.26
CA HIS A 98 14.68 -30.16 -5.45
C HIS A 98 13.54 -31.14 -5.79
N LYS A 99 12.54 -31.23 -4.91
CA LYS A 99 11.31 -32.01 -5.14
C LYS A 99 10.29 -31.22 -5.95
N ASP A 100 10.09 -29.96 -5.56
CA ASP A 100 9.25 -28.96 -6.24
C ASP A 100 10.04 -27.65 -6.37
N SER A 101 9.56 -26.70 -7.18
CA SER A 101 10.20 -25.39 -7.43
C SER A 101 10.53 -24.57 -6.18
N GLU A 102 9.92 -24.88 -5.04
CA GLU A 102 10.09 -24.14 -3.78
C GLU A 102 10.64 -24.97 -2.61
N ARG A 103 10.85 -26.29 -2.77
CA ARG A 103 11.27 -27.17 -1.65
C ARG A 103 12.49 -28.01 -1.99
N SER A 104 13.62 -27.66 -1.36
CA SER A 104 14.81 -28.51 -1.26
C SER A 104 14.66 -29.45 -0.07
N LEU A 105 15.01 -30.72 -0.25
CA LEU A 105 14.97 -31.74 0.81
C LEU A 105 16.31 -32.49 0.85
N LEU A 106 16.68 -32.94 2.04
CA LEU A 106 17.80 -33.86 2.24
C LEU A 106 17.31 -35.30 2.08
N ALA A 107 18.12 -36.11 1.39
CA ALA A 107 17.84 -37.52 1.23
C ALA A 107 19.12 -38.35 1.12
N VAL A 108 19.01 -39.63 1.48
CA VAL A 108 20.09 -40.61 1.37
C VAL A 108 19.89 -41.45 0.11
N VAL A 109 20.96 -41.71 -0.62
CA VAL A 109 20.95 -42.56 -1.81
C VAL A 109 20.86 -44.04 -1.44
N GLU A 110 19.81 -44.74 -1.87
CA GLU A 110 19.65 -46.16 -1.59
C GLU A 110 20.11 -47.06 -2.74
N ARG A 111 19.52 -46.88 -3.93
CA ARG A 111 19.75 -47.78 -5.07
C ARG A 111 19.58 -47.07 -6.40
N PRO A 112 20.29 -47.51 -7.46
CA PRO A 112 20.05 -46.99 -8.80
C PRO A 112 18.66 -47.41 -9.30
N ASP A 113 17.96 -46.48 -9.95
CA ASP A 113 16.67 -46.70 -10.59
C ASP A 113 16.84 -46.65 -12.13
N GLY A 114 17.15 -47.80 -12.72
CA GLY A 114 17.46 -47.91 -14.15
C GLY A 114 18.85 -47.40 -14.52
N LYS A 115 19.00 -46.84 -15.73
CA LYS A 115 20.33 -46.47 -16.29
C LYS A 115 20.88 -45.11 -15.81
N LYS A 116 20.02 -44.20 -15.37
CA LYS A 116 20.40 -42.81 -15.08
C LYS A 116 19.83 -42.23 -13.78
N ASN A 117 18.77 -42.82 -13.21
CA ASN A 117 18.10 -42.28 -12.03
C ASN A 117 18.55 -43.00 -10.76
N TRP A 118 18.25 -42.40 -9.62
CA TRP A 118 18.55 -42.94 -8.30
C TRP A 118 17.30 -42.90 -7.42
N VAL A 119 17.05 -43.96 -6.67
CA VAL A 119 16.09 -43.95 -5.56
C VAL A 119 16.77 -43.39 -4.33
N VAL A 120 16.18 -42.35 -3.76
CA VAL A 120 16.61 -41.73 -2.51
C VAL A 120 15.50 -41.81 -1.47
N THR A 121 15.89 -41.90 -0.20
CA THR A 121 14.97 -41.87 0.95
C THR A 121 15.04 -40.51 1.58
N ASP A 122 13.92 -39.78 1.57
CA ASP A 122 13.84 -38.44 2.13
C ASP A 122 13.82 -38.45 3.67
N GLN A 123 13.93 -37.25 4.26
CA GLN A 123 13.81 -37.02 5.70
C GLN A 123 12.50 -37.50 6.35
N ASN A 124 11.46 -37.84 5.56
CA ASN A 124 10.20 -38.39 6.06
C ASN A 124 10.10 -39.91 5.84
N GLY A 125 11.17 -40.55 5.36
CA GLY A 125 11.20 -41.98 5.02
C GLY A 125 10.52 -42.33 3.70
N ILE A 126 10.23 -41.35 2.84
CA ILE A 126 9.58 -41.58 1.54
C ILE A 126 10.64 -41.84 0.46
N LEU A 127 10.50 -42.96 -0.22
CA LEU A 127 11.30 -43.33 -1.38
C LEU A 127 10.89 -42.51 -2.60
N SER A 128 11.83 -41.78 -3.19
CA SER A 128 11.63 -40.94 -4.37
C SER A 128 12.68 -41.25 -5.43
N SER A 129 12.27 -41.38 -6.70
CA SER A 129 13.20 -41.49 -7.83
C SER A 129 13.61 -40.10 -8.31
N ILE A 130 14.90 -39.81 -8.30
CA ILE A 130 15.46 -38.52 -8.68
C ILE A 130 16.36 -38.65 -9.91
N LYS A 131 16.32 -37.62 -10.75
CA LYS A 131 17.27 -37.44 -11.85
C LYS A 131 18.53 -36.75 -11.32
N PRO A 132 19.73 -37.04 -11.84
CA PRO A 132 20.96 -36.36 -11.43
C PRO A 132 20.90 -34.83 -11.56
N GLN A 133 20.06 -34.30 -12.46
CA GLN A 133 19.84 -32.86 -12.65
C GLN A 133 19.07 -32.18 -11.49
N GLN A 134 18.36 -32.95 -10.67
CA GLN A 134 17.60 -32.42 -9.53
C GLN A 134 18.47 -32.30 -8.26
N VAL A 135 19.69 -32.82 -8.29
CA VAL A 135 20.63 -32.78 -7.17
C VAL A 135 21.30 -31.41 -7.13
N THR A 136 21.13 -30.71 -6.01
CA THR A 136 21.68 -29.37 -5.79
C THR A 136 23.05 -29.46 -5.13
N TYR A 137 23.22 -30.37 -4.18
CA TYR A 137 24.46 -30.55 -3.44
C TYR A 137 24.62 -31.98 -2.93
N VAL A 138 25.86 -32.45 -2.85
CA VAL A 138 26.23 -33.76 -2.29
C VAL A 138 27.13 -33.49 -1.09
N VAL A 139 26.70 -33.95 0.08
CA VAL A 139 27.40 -33.69 1.35
C VAL A 139 28.68 -34.54 1.41
N PRO A 140 29.86 -33.93 1.54
CA PRO A 140 31.13 -34.67 1.58
C PRO A 140 31.24 -35.52 2.85
N GLY A 141 31.93 -36.67 2.75
CA GLY A 141 32.28 -37.49 3.92
C GLY A 141 31.18 -38.40 4.48
N THR A 142 30.00 -38.47 3.86
CA THR A 142 28.89 -39.33 4.30
C THR A 142 28.86 -40.64 3.52
N MET A 143 29.54 -41.68 4.00
CA MET A 143 29.36 -43.05 3.49
C MET A 143 28.42 -43.80 4.44
N ASP A 144 27.40 -44.46 3.88
CA ASP A 144 26.38 -45.22 4.63
C ASP A 144 25.61 -44.42 5.71
N PHE A 145 25.12 -43.22 5.34
CA PHE A 145 24.35 -42.38 6.26
C PHE A 145 22.97 -43.00 6.57
N ASP A 146 22.58 -43.03 7.85
CA ASP A 146 21.26 -43.50 8.27
C ASP A 146 20.21 -42.41 8.06
N CYS A 147 19.13 -42.75 7.35
CA CYS A 147 18.01 -41.84 7.07
C CYS A 147 17.38 -41.30 8.37
N SER A 148 17.40 -42.09 9.44
CA SER A 148 16.86 -41.72 10.75
C SER A 148 17.61 -40.54 11.39
N ARG A 149 18.88 -40.33 11.02
CA ARG A 149 19.75 -39.27 11.57
C ARG A 149 19.66 -37.95 10.81
N ILE A 150 18.88 -37.88 9.72
CA ILE A 150 18.73 -36.65 8.93
C ILE A 150 18.10 -35.53 9.79
N ALA A 151 17.13 -35.86 10.65
CA ALA A 151 16.49 -34.89 11.53
C ALA A 151 17.47 -34.28 12.54
N GLU A 152 18.27 -35.13 13.21
CA GLU A 152 19.33 -34.67 14.14
C GLU A 152 20.41 -33.86 13.42
N PHE A 153 20.76 -34.24 12.19
CA PHE A 153 21.73 -33.51 11.37
C PHE A 153 21.22 -32.11 11.01
N LEU A 154 19.94 -32.00 10.66
CA LEU A 154 19.30 -30.71 10.37
C LEU A 154 19.20 -29.81 11.61
N GLU A 155 18.88 -30.36 12.78
CA GLU A 155 18.84 -29.62 14.03
C GLU A 155 20.23 -29.05 14.37
N LYS A 156 21.27 -29.89 14.33
CA LYS A 156 22.66 -29.45 14.54
C LYS A 156 23.11 -28.43 13.49
N ALA A 157 22.67 -28.58 12.24
CA ALA A 157 22.97 -27.60 11.20
C ALA A 157 22.32 -26.25 11.53
N GLN A 158 21.09 -26.27 12.02
CA GLN A 158 20.35 -25.06 12.39
C GLN A 158 20.98 -24.30 13.56
N ASP A 159 21.57 -25.02 14.52
CA ASP A 159 22.32 -24.41 15.62
C ASP A 159 23.60 -23.70 15.17
N LEU A 160 24.22 -24.15 14.07
CA LEU A 160 25.45 -23.59 13.50
C LEU A 160 25.20 -22.52 12.42
N LEU A 161 23.95 -22.30 12.02
CA LEU A 161 23.58 -21.35 10.98
C LEU A 161 23.46 -19.93 11.57
N ASP A 162 24.50 -19.13 11.36
CA ASP A 162 24.48 -17.69 11.66
C ASP A 162 24.72 -16.88 10.37
N PRO A 163 23.74 -16.06 9.92
CA PRO A 163 23.90 -15.20 8.75
C PRO A 163 25.03 -14.16 8.86
N THR A 164 25.44 -13.75 10.08
CA THR A 164 26.49 -12.74 10.28
C THR A 164 27.87 -13.24 9.84
N ILE A 165 28.06 -14.57 9.85
CA ILE A 165 29.27 -15.24 9.39
C ILE A 165 29.61 -14.88 7.94
N LEU A 166 28.60 -14.69 7.08
CA LEU A 166 28.82 -14.37 5.66
C LEU A 166 29.54 -13.02 5.50
N GLU A 167 29.22 -12.04 6.33
CA GLU A 167 29.86 -10.73 6.31
C GLU A 167 31.33 -10.83 6.75
N CYS A 168 31.60 -11.56 7.84
CA CYS A 168 32.96 -11.80 8.32
C CYS A 168 33.82 -12.53 7.29
N ALA A 169 33.30 -13.61 6.71
CA ALA A 169 34.02 -14.39 5.70
C ALA A 169 34.22 -13.60 4.40
N TRP A 170 33.25 -12.77 4.02
CA TRP A 170 33.38 -11.89 2.85
C TRP A 170 34.48 -10.85 3.06
N MET A 171 34.56 -10.21 4.23
CA MET A 171 35.64 -9.27 4.54
C MET A 171 37.01 -9.92 4.35
N GLU A 172 37.25 -11.08 4.96
CA GLU A 172 38.54 -11.77 4.85
C GLU A 172 38.87 -12.23 3.42
N LEU A 173 37.88 -12.77 2.70
CA LEU A 173 38.09 -13.30 1.35
C LEU A 173 38.21 -12.21 0.28
N SER A 174 37.58 -11.05 0.51
CA SER A 174 37.67 -9.88 -0.37
C SER A 174 39.05 -9.23 -0.31
N GLU A 175 39.70 -9.19 0.86
CA GLU A 175 41.08 -8.68 1.00
C GLU A 175 42.09 -9.51 0.21
N LYS A 176 41.83 -10.81 0.08
CA LYS A 176 42.71 -11.77 -0.60
C LYS A 176 42.33 -12.04 -2.06
N ASP A 177 41.24 -11.42 -2.56
CA ASP A 177 40.61 -11.69 -3.87
C ASP A 177 40.49 -13.21 -4.18
N LYS A 178 40.21 -14.01 -3.15
CA LYS A 178 40.26 -15.47 -3.24
C LYS A 178 38.88 -16.04 -3.52
N SER A 179 38.76 -16.77 -4.64
CA SER A 179 37.61 -17.62 -4.90
C SER A 179 37.66 -18.89 -4.05
N VAL A 180 36.53 -19.31 -3.49
CA VAL A 180 36.46 -20.46 -2.58
C VAL A 180 35.46 -21.51 -3.05
N THR A 181 35.74 -22.79 -2.78
CA THR A 181 34.71 -23.84 -2.85
C THR A 181 33.91 -23.88 -1.55
N VAL A 182 32.81 -24.64 -1.54
CA VAL A 182 31.98 -24.82 -0.32
C VAL A 182 32.81 -25.43 0.82
N GLU A 183 33.63 -26.43 0.51
CA GLU A 183 34.46 -27.12 1.50
C GLU A 183 35.58 -26.20 2.04
N GLU A 184 36.15 -25.34 1.19
CA GLU A 184 37.13 -24.33 1.64
C GLU A 184 36.47 -23.23 2.47
N PHE A 185 35.26 -22.82 2.13
CA PHE A 185 34.50 -21.85 2.91
C PHE A 185 34.16 -22.41 4.30
N ALA A 186 33.79 -23.69 4.41
CA ALA A 186 33.54 -24.36 5.68
C ALA A 186 34.79 -24.36 6.58
N ASP A 187 35.97 -24.61 5.99
CA ASP A 187 37.26 -24.56 6.70
C ASP A 187 37.58 -23.18 7.25
N ILE A 188 37.27 -22.12 6.49
CA ILE A 188 37.52 -20.73 6.91
C ILE A 188 36.57 -20.32 8.04
N VAL A 189 35.30 -20.66 7.91
CA VAL A 189 34.25 -20.23 8.83
C VAL A 189 34.22 -21.04 10.12
N TYR A 190 34.22 -22.36 9.98
CA TYR A 190 34.01 -23.31 11.07
C TYR A 190 35.30 -24.01 11.51
N GLY A 191 36.41 -23.84 10.77
CA GLY A 191 37.66 -24.54 11.04
C GLY A 191 37.65 -26.02 10.67
N SER A 192 36.63 -26.48 9.94
CA SER A 192 36.44 -27.90 9.60
C SER A 192 35.83 -28.08 8.22
N LYS A 193 36.23 -29.18 7.56
CA LYS A 193 35.69 -29.66 6.26
C LYS A 193 34.76 -30.85 6.44
N GLU A 194 34.26 -31.05 7.65
CA GLU A 194 33.33 -32.13 7.97
C GLU A 194 31.98 -31.95 7.26
N SER A 195 31.18 -33.03 7.27
CA SER A 195 29.92 -33.12 6.54
C SER A 195 28.90 -32.04 6.95
N LEU A 196 28.86 -31.69 8.23
CA LEU A 196 27.89 -30.74 8.80
C LEU A 196 28.23 -29.31 8.42
N GLU A 197 29.47 -28.91 8.64
CA GLU A 197 30.02 -27.58 8.36
C GLU A 197 30.00 -27.28 6.87
N SER A 198 30.33 -28.27 6.04
CA SER A 198 30.24 -28.17 4.58
C SER A 198 28.79 -27.97 4.12
N TYR A 199 27.82 -28.62 4.76
CA TYR A 199 26.41 -28.42 4.46
C TYR A 199 25.93 -27.03 4.90
N CYS A 200 26.30 -26.57 6.11
CA CYS A 200 25.99 -25.21 6.58
C CYS A 200 26.58 -24.14 5.65
N ALA A 201 27.83 -24.32 5.23
CA ALA A 201 28.49 -23.47 4.23
C ALA A 201 27.72 -23.44 2.90
N HIS A 202 27.30 -24.60 2.38
CA HIS A 202 26.48 -24.67 1.17
C HIS A 202 25.17 -23.90 1.32
N PHE A 203 24.49 -24.10 2.45
CA PHE A 203 23.19 -23.50 2.73
C PHE A 203 23.26 -21.97 2.82
N LEU A 204 24.31 -21.43 3.46
CA LEU A 204 24.56 -19.99 3.52
C LEU A 204 24.86 -19.40 2.14
N LEU A 205 25.79 -20.01 1.39
CA LEU A 205 26.24 -19.52 0.08
C LEU A 205 25.17 -19.65 -1.01
N SER A 206 24.32 -20.68 -0.96
CA SER A 206 23.24 -20.88 -1.94
C SER A 206 22.09 -19.87 -1.78
N ARG A 207 21.86 -19.40 -0.56
CA ARG A 207 20.83 -18.40 -0.24
C ARG A 207 21.36 -16.96 -0.25
N ASP A 208 22.68 -16.79 -0.33
CA ASP A 208 23.28 -15.48 -0.36
C ASP A 208 22.99 -14.75 -1.67
N ILE A 209 22.58 -13.50 -1.52
CA ILE A 209 22.30 -12.57 -2.62
C ILE A 209 23.15 -11.30 -2.53
N VAL A 210 23.92 -11.14 -1.45
CA VAL A 210 24.57 -9.87 -1.07
C VAL A 210 26.08 -9.94 -1.23
N TYR A 211 26.74 -10.99 -0.76
CA TYR A 211 28.21 -10.98 -0.55
C TYR A 211 28.98 -11.78 -1.60
N PHE A 212 28.47 -12.92 -2.04
CA PHE A 212 29.12 -13.85 -2.95
C PHE A 212 28.33 -13.97 -4.26
N VAL A 213 29.07 -14.31 -5.32
CA VAL A 213 28.51 -14.70 -6.62
C VAL A 213 28.96 -16.11 -6.96
N LYS A 214 28.01 -16.96 -7.33
CA LYS A 214 28.29 -18.31 -7.82
C LYS A 214 28.87 -18.21 -9.22
N VAL A 215 30.09 -18.68 -9.40
CA VAL A 215 30.77 -18.81 -10.68
C VAL A 215 30.90 -20.30 -10.98
N GLU A 216 30.22 -20.74 -12.03
CA GLU A 216 30.33 -22.13 -12.48
C GLU A 216 31.68 -22.33 -13.17
N SER A 217 32.53 -23.17 -12.58
CA SER A 217 33.78 -23.62 -13.17
C SER A 217 33.71 -25.14 -13.37
N ARG A 218 34.51 -25.66 -14.31
CA ARG A 218 34.46 -27.04 -14.84
C ARG A 218 34.21 -28.12 -13.76
N GLY A 219 32.94 -28.41 -13.48
CA GLY A 219 32.50 -29.47 -12.57
C GLY A 219 32.34 -29.11 -11.09
N SER A 220 32.56 -27.86 -10.65
CA SER A 220 32.36 -27.43 -9.26
C SER A 220 31.77 -26.02 -9.14
N SER A 221 30.95 -25.81 -8.10
CA SER A 221 30.41 -24.49 -7.77
C SER A 221 31.48 -23.71 -6.99
N ILE A 222 32.07 -22.70 -7.63
CA ILE A 222 33.04 -21.80 -7.01
C ILE A 222 32.31 -20.51 -6.64
N TYR A 223 32.60 -19.96 -5.46
CA TYR A 223 32.04 -18.70 -4.99
C TYR A 223 33.11 -17.63 -4.96
N GLN A 224 32.80 -16.48 -5.54
CA GLN A 224 33.69 -15.32 -5.54
C GLN A 224 33.10 -14.21 -4.67
N PRO A 225 33.89 -13.57 -3.79
CA PRO A 225 33.44 -12.41 -3.05
C PRO A 225 33.16 -11.26 -4.04
N ARG A 226 32.06 -10.54 -3.80
CA ARG A 226 31.69 -9.36 -4.60
C ARG A 226 32.55 -8.15 -4.17
N PRO A 227 32.83 -7.20 -5.07
CA PRO A 227 33.51 -5.96 -4.69
C PRO A 227 32.70 -5.16 -3.66
N SER A 228 33.38 -4.46 -2.75
CA SER A 228 32.75 -3.68 -1.66
C SER A 228 31.70 -2.69 -2.17
N ALA A 229 31.99 -1.95 -3.23
CA ALA A 229 31.04 -1.02 -3.85
C ALA A 229 29.73 -1.71 -4.31
N GLN A 230 29.80 -2.97 -4.77
CA GLN A 230 28.62 -3.74 -5.16
C GLN A 230 27.86 -4.23 -3.93
N VAL A 231 28.56 -4.67 -2.88
CA VAL A 231 27.95 -5.11 -1.62
C VAL A 231 27.21 -3.96 -0.93
N ASP A 232 27.83 -2.77 -0.85
CA ASP A 232 27.22 -1.57 -0.26
C ASP A 232 25.93 -1.16 -0.99
N GLU A 233 25.91 -1.24 -2.32
CA GLU A 233 24.72 -1.01 -3.14
C GLU A 233 23.62 -2.04 -2.84
N LEU A 234 23.98 -3.33 -2.76
CA LEU A 234 23.03 -4.41 -2.47
C LEU A 234 22.45 -4.30 -1.05
N LEU A 235 23.28 -3.98 -0.05
CA LEU A 235 22.86 -3.71 1.32
C LEU A 235 21.91 -2.52 1.38
N ARG A 236 22.23 -1.41 0.70
CA ARG A 236 21.34 -0.24 0.66
C ARG A 236 19.99 -0.57 0.03
N ARG A 237 19.97 -1.37 -1.05
CA ARG A 237 18.72 -1.84 -1.67
C ARG A 237 17.93 -2.76 -0.75
N LYS A 238 18.59 -3.68 -0.04
CA LYS A 238 17.97 -4.57 0.94
C LYS A 238 17.32 -3.75 2.07
N LEU A 239 18.06 -2.83 2.67
CA LEU A 239 17.56 -1.95 3.73
C LEU A 239 16.40 -1.06 3.24
N ALA A 240 16.50 -0.50 2.04
CA ALA A 240 15.41 0.30 1.47
C ALA A 240 14.14 -0.53 1.23
N LYS A 241 14.30 -1.78 0.78
CA LYS A 241 13.18 -2.72 0.60
C LYS A 241 12.55 -3.10 1.95
N GLU A 242 13.36 -3.46 2.94
CA GLU A 242 12.87 -3.79 4.29
C GLU A 242 12.14 -2.61 4.94
N ALA A 243 12.67 -1.39 4.78
CA ALA A 243 11.99 -0.18 5.24
C ALA A 243 10.64 0.03 4.53
N ALA A 244 10.58 -0.15 3.21
CA ALA A 244 9.34 -0.04 2.44
C ALA A 244 8.31 -1.13 2.81
N ASP A 245 8.76 -2.36 3.04
CA ASP A 245 7.92 -3.49 3.46
C ASP A 245 7.35 -3.22 4.87
N LYS A 246 8.17 -2.74 5.81
CA LYS A 246 7.73 -2.33 7.15
C LYS A 246 6.70 -1.19 7.11
N GLU A 247 6.95 -0.16 6.30
CA GLU A 247 5.98 0.94 6.12
C GLU A 247 4.65 0.47 5.51
N LEU A 248 4.68 -0.56 4.66
CA LEU A 248 3.46 -1.18 4.11
C LEU A 248 2.73 -1.96 5.20
N GLU A 249 3.43 -2.75 6.01
CA GLU A 249 2.86 -3.51 7.12
C GLU A 249 2.20 -2.62 8.16
N GLU A 250 2.85 -1.51 8.55
CA GLU A 250 2.28 -0.51 9.47
C GLU A 250 0.96 0.08 8.92
N PHE A 251 0.93 0.41 7.63
CA PHE A 251 -0.28 0.91 6.99
C PHE A 251 -1.39 -0.16 6.88
N VAL A 252 -1.02 -1.40 6.55
CA VAL A 252 -1.96 -2.53 6.53
C VAL A 252 -2.53 -2.80 7.91
N HIS A 253 -1.73 -2.68 8.97
CA HIS A 253 -2.19 -2.78 10.35
C HIS A 253 -3.19 -1.66 10.70
N LEU A 254 -2.92 -0.42 10.26
CA LEU A 254 -3.84 0.71 10.41
C LEU A 254 -5.17 0.45 9.70
N LEU A 255 -5.15 -0.03 8.45
CA LEU A 255 -6.35 -0.39 7.70
C LEU A 255 -7.15 -1.52 8.36
N LYS A 256 -6.47 -2.55 8.87
CA LYS A 256 -7.12 -3.66 9.61
C LYS A 256 -7.81 -3.16 10.87
N SER A 257 -7.14 -2.28 11.62
CA SER A 257 -7.69 -1.66 12.83
C SER A 257 -8.92 -0.82 12.52
N ALA A 258 -8.85 0.04 11.49
CA ALA A 258 -9.99 0.86 11.07
C ALA A 258 -11.18 0.01 10.56
N LYS A 259 -10.91 -1.06 9.81
CA LYS A 259 -11.93 -1.99 9.33
C LYS A 259 -12.65 -2.72 10.46
N ALA A 260 -11.97 -2.98 11.59
CA ALA A 260 -12.55 -3.66 12.74
C ALA A 260 -13.50 -2.76 13.57
N LEU A 261 -13.47 -1.44 13.37
CA LEU A 261 -14.34 -0.51 14.08
C LEU A 261 -15.79 -0.54 13.55
N PRO A 262 -16.79 -0.37 14.44
CA PRO A 262 -18.18 -0.26 14.03
C PRO A 262 -18.41 1.01 13.21
N LEU A 263 -19.43 0.99 12.34
CA LEU A 263 -19.71 2.05 11.34
C LEU A 263 -19.71 3.48 11.91
N GLY A 264 -20.24 3.70 13.12
CA GLY A 264 -20.29 5.03 13.75
C GLY A 264 -19.01 5.49 14.44
N SER A 265 -18.00 4.63 14.56
CA SER A 265 -16.70 4.93 15.19
C SER A 265 -15.53 4.83 14.21
N LYS A 266 -15.82 4.69 12.91
CA LYS A 266 -14.78 4.64 11.88
C LYS A 266 -14.10 6.01 11.76
N PRO A 267 -12.80 6.04 11.45
CA PRO A 267 -12.07 7.29 11.30
C PRO A 267 -12.70 8.14 10.17
N PRO A 268 -12.98 9.43 10.41
CA PRO A 268 -13.49 10.33 9.38
C PRO A 268 -12.42 10.54 8.30
N LYS A 269 -12.85 10.94 7.09
CA LYS A 269 -11.97 11.18 5.94
C LYS A 269 -10.72 12.00 6.26
N ASN A 270 -10.87 13.09 7.03
CA ASN A 270 -9.77 13.98 7.40
C ASN A 270 -8.67 13.29 8.20
N SER A 271 -9.00 12.26 9.00
CA SER A 271 -8.01 11.52 9.78
C SER A 271 -6.98 10.81 8.90
N TRP A 272 -7.37 10.40 7.69
CA TRP A 272 -6.48 9.73 6.74
C TRP A 272 -5.55 10.70 5.99
N LEU A 273 -5.87 12.00 6.02
CA LEU A 273 -5.15 13.05 5.28
C LEU A 273 -4.12 13.80 6.14
N MET A 274 -4.03 13.49 7.43
CA MET A 274 -3.13 14.18 8.36
C MET A 274 -1.66 13.85 8.13
N GLU A 275 -1.35 12.57 7.89
CA GLU A 275 0.01 12.11 7.64
C GLU A 275 0.23 11.94 6.14
N GLU A 276 1.24 12.64 5.59
CA GLU A 276 1.49 12.68 4.15
C GLU A 276 1.73 11.28 3.54
N LYS A 277 2.39 10.38 4.27
CA LYS A 277 2.62 8.98 3.83
C LYS A 277 1.31 8.18 3.75
N VAL A 278 0.43 8.35 4.73
CA VAL A 278 -0.88 7.69 4.78
C VAL A 278 -1.79 8.26 3.69
N LYS A 279 -1.76 9.58 3.52
CA LYS A 279 -2.47 10.31 2.48
C LYS A 279 -2.10 9.79 1.08
N GLN A 280 -0.82 9.70 0.74
CA GLN A 280 -0.39 9.20 -0.57
C GLN A 280 -0.88 7.76 -0.84
N LYS A 281 -0.86 6.90 0.18
CA LYS A 281 -1.34 5.51 0.07
C LYS A 281 -2.87 5.44 -0.09
N ILE A 282 -3.64 6.23 0.67
CA ILE A 282 -5.10 6.25 0.57
C ILE A 282 -5.58 6.89 -0.73
N GLU A 283 -4.91 7.95 -1.19
CA GLU A 283 -5.18 8.60 -2.48
C GLU A 283 -4.86 7.66 -3.65
N SER A 284 -3.79 6.87 -3.55
CA SER A 284 -3.48 5.82 -4.55
C SER A 284 -4.58 4.76 -4.62
N LEU A 285 -5.13 4.35 -3.47
CA LEU A 285 -6.30 3.45 -3.42
C LEU A 285 -7.55 4.09 -4.01
N GLN A 286 -7.79 5.37 -3.73
CA GLN A 286 -8.90 6.13 -4.32
C GLN A 286 -8.76 6.20 -5.85
N ALA A 287 -7.61 6.61 -6.36
CA ALA A 287 -7.32 6.69 -7.79
C ALA A 287 -7.50 5.32 -8.48
N TYR A 288 -7.12 4.23 -7.80
CA TYR A 288 -7.33 2.88 -8.28
C TYR A 288 -8.80 2.45 -8.27
N ALA A 289 -9.59 2.89 -7.28
CA ALA A 289 -11.03 2.61 -7.20
C ALA A 289 -11.84 3.32 -8.31
N VAL A 290 -11.38 4.49 -8.76
CA VAL A 290 -12.04 5.29 -9.83
C VAL A 290 -11.43 5.06 -11.22
N ASP A 291 -10.51 4.10 -11.34
CA ASP A 291 -9.77 3.78 -12.58
C ASP A 291 -8.98 4.96 -13.19
N ALA A 292 -8.64 5.98 -12.40
CA ALA A 292 -7.87 7.16 -12.81
C ALA A 292 -6.40 7.12 -12.34
N CYS A 293 -5.84 5.93 -12.10
CA CYS A 293 -4.51 5.75 -11.50
C CYS A 293 -3.36 5.70 -12.53
N ASN A 294 -2.21 6.27 -12.13
CA ASN A 294 -0.93 6.11 -12.80
C ASN A 294 -0.31 4.73 -12.50
N ASP A 295 0.73 4.33 -13.24
CA ASP A 295 1.38 3.01 -13.06
C ASP A 295 1.98 2.79 -11.66
N GLU A 296 2.48 3.86 -11.02
CA GLU A 296 3.00 3.82 -9.65
C GLU A 296 1.87 3.63 -8.63
N GLN A 297 0.80 4.41 -8.74
CA GLN A 297 -0.38 4.30 -7.89
C GLN A 297 -1.03 2.92 -8.04
N ARG A 298 -1.11 2.41 -9.28
CA ARG A 298 -1.61 1.06 -9.59
C ARG A 298 -0.79 -0.03 -8.89
N ARG A 299 0.54 0.06 -8.93
CA ARG A 299 1.44 -0.87 -8.22
C ARG A 299 1.26 -0.76 -6.71
N MET A 300 1.21 0.45 -6.17
CA MET A 300 1.05 0.70 -4.74
C MET A 300 -0.30 0.14 -4.23
N ALA A 301 -1.41 0.52 -4.86
CA ALA A 301 -2.75 0.03 -4.54
C ALA A 301 -2.84 -1.51 -4.66
N GLY A 302 -2.27 -2.09 -5.73
CA GLY A 302 -2.23 -3.53 -5.93
C GLY A 302 -1.42 -4.30 -4.88
N ASN A 303 -0.38 -3.68 -4.32
CA ASN A 303 0.39 -4.25 -3.21
C ASN A 303 -0.39 -4.18 -1.90
N ILE A 304 -1.04 -3.04 -1.61
CA ILE A 304 -1.89 -2.87 -0.43
C ILE A 304 -3.06 -3.87 -0.45
N LEU A 305 -3.77 -4.00 -1.58
CA LEU A 305 -4.87 -4.96 -1.72
C LEU A 305 -4.41 -6.40 -1.50
N LYS A 306 -3.26 -6.77 -2.08
CA LYS A 306 -2.67 -8.10 -1.89
C LYS A 306 -2.35 -8.36 -0.41
N ALA A 307 -1.73 -7.39 0.27
CA ALA A 307 -1.40 -7.50 1.69
C ALA A 307 -2.64 -7.56 2.60
N MET A 308 -3.74 -6.93 2.19
CA MET A 308 -5.04 -7.01 2.85
C MET A 308 -5.83 -8.28 2.51
N GLY A 309 -5.33 -9.14 1.60
CA GLY A 309 -5.99 -10.37 1.17
C GLY A 309 -7.13 -10.17 0.17
N PHE A 310 -7.18 -9.02 -0.50
CA PHE A 310 -8.18 -8.73 -1.54
C PHE A 310 -7.62 -8.96 -2.96
N ALA A 311 -8.54 -9.22 -3.90
CA ALA A 311 -8.20 -9.25 -5.32
C ALA A 311 -7.79 -7.85 -5.82
N ARG A 312 -6.85 -7.80 -6.77
CA ARG A 312 -6.38 -6.56 -7.42
C ARG A 312 -7.41 -6.06 -8.43
N THR A 313 -8.52 -5.52 -7.92
CA THR A 313 -9.65 -4.99 -8.72
C THR A 313 -10.14 -3.68 -8.13
N SER A 314 -10.64 -2.79 -8.99
CA SER A 314 -11.13 -1.45 -8.59
C SER A 314 -12.32 -1.55 -7.62
N SER A 315 -13.21 -2.53 -7.82
CA SER A 315 -14.30 -2.84 -6.90
C SER A 315 -13.83 -3.26 -5.50
N ALA A 316 -12.76 -4.07 -5.41
CA ALA A 316 -12.20 -4.45 -4.12
C ALA A 316 -11.57 -3.26 -3.38
N ALA A 317 -10.93 -2.34 -4.11
CA ALA A 317 -10.42 -1.09 -3.53
C ALA A 317 -11.55 -0.20 -3.01
N LEU A 318 -12.62 -0.01 -3.78
CA LEU A 318 -13.79 0.73 -3.33
C LEU A 318 -14.38 0.11 -2.06
N LYS A 319 -14.60 -1.21 -2.07
CA LYS A 319 -15.11 -1.94 -0.90
C LYS A 319 -14.21 -1.78 0.32
N LEU A 320 -12.89 -1.77 0.13
CA LEU A 320 -11.94 -1.50 1.21
C LEU A 320 -12.10 -0.07 1.75
N LEU A 321 -12.16 0.95 0.87
CA LEU A 321 -12.33 2.36 1.25
C LEU A 321 -13.63 2.64 2.02
N ILE A 322 -14.72 1.99 1.63
CA ILE A 322 -16.00 2.04 2.37
C ILE A 322 -15.86 1.37 3.74
N ASN A 323 -15.21 0.20 3.79
CA ASN A 323 -15.06 -0.55 5.02
C ASN A 323 -14.20 0.16 6.07
N VAL A 324 -13.20 0.93 5.66
CA VAL A 324 -12.34 1.71 6.58
C VAL A 324 -12.94 3.08 6.95
N GLY A 325 -14.07 3.46 6.35
CA GLY A 325 -14.76 4.73 6.62
C GLY A 325 -14.23 5.93 5.84
N TYR A 326 -13.36 5.71 4.85
CA TYR A 326 -12.88 6.80 3.98
C TYR A 326 -13.98 7.29 3.03
N PHE A 327 -14.75 6.36 2.47
CA PHE A 327 -15.95 6.67 1.69
C PHE A 327 -17.23 6.30 2.44
N PRO A 328 -18.31 7.09 2.26
CA PRO A 328 -19.64 6.69 2.69
C PRO A 328 -20.12 5.48 1.87
N VAL A 329 -21.13 4.78 2.38
CA VAL A 329 -21.72 3.59 1.71
C VAL A 329 -22.26 3.94 0.32
N HIS A 330 -22.91 5.10 0.20
CA HIS A 330 -23.40 5.65 -1.06
C HIS A 330 -22.46 6.76 -1.51
N VAL A 331 -21.48 6.41 -2.34
CA VAL A 331 -20.55 7.36 -2.93
C VAL A 331 -20.78 7.42 -4.44
N ASN A 332 -20.98 8.63 -4.98
CA ASN A 332 -21.01 8.82 -6.43
C ASN A 332 -19.57 8.89 -6.93
N LEU A 333 -19.12 7.81 -7.57
CA LEU A 333 -17.76 7.68 -8.09
C LEU A 333 -17.51 8.61 -9.28
N ASP A 334 -18.55 8.94 -10.04
CA ASP A 334 -18.40 9.76 -11.25
C ASP A 334 -17.95 11.18 -10.89
N LEU A 335 -18.34 11.70 -9.73
CA LEU A 335 -17.84 12.99 -9.21
C LEU A 335 -16.32 12.98 -9.07
N PHE A 336 -15.73 11.86 -8.66
CA PHE A 336 -14.28 11.70 -8.55
C PHE A 336 -13.61 11.42 -9.89
N ARG A 337 -14.31 10.74 -10.81
CA ARG A 337 -13.79 10.44 -12.16
C ARG A 337 -13.67 11.68 -13.02
N TYR A 338 -14.63 12.59 -12.89
CA TYR A 338 -14.65 13.87 -13.60
C TYR A 338 -14.00 15.02 -12.83
N ASP A 339 -13.37 14.72 -11.69
CA ASP A 339 -12.72 15.70 -10.81
C ASP A 339 -13.64 16.90 -10.46
N VAL A 340 -14.92 16.60 -10.23
CA VAL A 340 -15.92 17.61 -9.86
C VAL A 340 -15.66 18.02 -8.42
N GLN A 341 -15.31 19.29 -8.23
CA GLN A 341 -15.04 19.83 -6.90
C GLN A 341 -16.35 19.97 -6.11
N THR A 342 -16.53 19.12 -5.11
CA THR A 342 -17.72 19.16 -4.22
C THR A 342 -17.44 19.77 -2.85
N THR A 343 -16.17 20.09 -2.55
CA THR A 343 -15.77 20.67 -1.27
C THR A 343 -14.90 21.89 -1.50
N TYR A 344 -15.25 22.98 -0.83
CA TYR A 344 -14.53 24.25 -0.89
C TYR A 344 -13.83 24.52 0.43
N THR A 345 -12.77 25.33 0.38
CA THR A 345 -12.08 25.75 1.61
C THR A 345 -12.96 26.70 2.39
N GLU A 346 -12.82 26.69 3.72
CA GLU A 346 -13.59 27.58 4.61
C GLU A 346 -13.45 29.05 4.21
N LYS A 347 -12.24 29.46 3.80
CA LYS A 347 -12.01 30.81 3.26
C LYS A 347 -12.88 31.14 2.04
N VAL A 348 -13.02 30.21 1.10
CA VAL A 348 -13.86 30.40 -0.09
C VAL A 348 -15.33 30.47 0.30
N LEU A 349 -15.75 29.61 1.23
CA LEU A 349 -17.12 29.61 1.75
C LEU A 349 -17.45 30.94 2.47
N SER A 350 -16.57 31.44 3.34
CA SER A 350 -16.81 32.72 4.03
C SER A 350 -16.89 33.90 3.07
N VAL A 351 -16.03 33.96 2.05
CA VAL A 351 -16.11 35.03 1.02
C VAL A 351 -17.40 34.90 0.21
N ALA A 352 -17.83 33.67 -0.11
CA ALA A 352 -19.10 33.46 -0.78
C ALA A 352 -20.26 33.95 0.10
N GLU A 353 -20.29 33.58 1.39
CA GLU A 353 -21.29 34.06 2.35
C GLU A 353 -21.32 35.58 2.46
N GLU A 354 -20.17 36.24 2.53
CA GLU A 354 -20.07 37.72 2.53
C GLU A 354 -20.69 38.35 1.27
N LEU A 355 -20.49 37.73 0.09
CA LEU A 355 -21.11 38.20 -1.16
C LEU A 355 -22.62 38.00 -1.20
N LEU A 356 -23.16 37.02 -0.47
CA LEU A 356 -24.60 36.75 -0.42
C LEU A 356 -25.37 37.71 0.47
N VAL A 357 -24.71 38.40 1.42
CA VAL A 357 -25.37 39.22 2.45
C VAL A 357 -25.82 40.59 1.94
N ASP A 358 -25.26 41.12 0.86
CA ASP A 358 -25.53 42.51 0.43
C ASP A 358 -25.58 42.67 -1.10
N CYS A 359 -26.78 42.58 -1.68
CA CYS A 359 -27.02 42.94 -3.09
C CYS A 359 -28.23 43.88 -3.22
N PRO A 360 -28.07 45.20 -3.06
CA PRO A 360 -29.18 46.13 -3.23
C PRO A 360 -29.71 46.10 -4.68
N ASP A 361 -31.00 45.80 -4.84
CA ASP A 361 -31.70 45.81 -6.12
C ASP A 361 -31.78 47.24 -6.70
N SER A 362 -30.87 47.55 -7.62
CA SER A 362 -30.74 48.87 -8.24
C SER A 362 -31.93 49.19 -9.17
N ASP A 363 -32.60 48.17 -9.69
CA ASP A 363 -33.69 48.32 -10.66
C ASP A 363 -35.08 48.40 -10.02
N LYS A 364 -35.15 48.31 -8.69
CA LYS A 364 -36.42 48.34 -7.93
C LYS A 364 -37.34 49.50 -8.34
N HIS A 365 -36.77 50.66 -8.67
CA HIS A 365 -37.53 51.87 -9.00
C HIS A 365 -38.06 51.89 -10.45
N VAL A 366 -37.57 51.01 -11.32
CA VAL A 366 -37.91 50.97 -12.75
C VAL A 366 -38.86 49.80 -13.07
N ARG A 367 -39.05 48.87 -12.13
CA ARG A 367 -39.93 47.70 -12.31
C ARG A 367 -41.40 48.11 -12.34
N LYS A 368 -42.13 47.58 -13.32
CA LYS A 368 -43.59 47.71 -13.41
C LYS A 368 -44.26 46.75 -12.44
N ASP A 369 -45.14 47.28 -11.59
CA ASP A 369 -45.93 46.45 -10.68
C ASP A 369 -47.04 45.69 -11.44
N LEU A 370 -46.99 44.36 -11.34
CA LEU A 370 -47.97 43.42 -11.89
C LEU A 370 -48.63 42.56 -10.79
N SER A 371 -48.55 42.99 -9.52
CA SER A 371 -49.06 42.23 -8.35
C SER A 371 -50.58 41.96 -8.39
N ASN A 372 -51.31 42.62 -9.29
CA ASN A 372 -52.73 42.39 -9.53
C ASN A 372 -53.03 41.16 -10.40
N LEU A 373 -52.01 40.57 -11.05
CA LEU A 373 -52.15 39.36 -11.86
C LEU A 373 -52.05 38.11 -10.99
N ARG A 374 -52.82 37.07 -11.34
CA ARG A 374 -52.62 35.73 -10.77
C ARG A 374 -51.41 35.10 -11.44
N VAL A 375 -50.42 34.75 -10.63
CA VAL A 375 -49.14 34.18 -11.05
C VAL A 375 -49.07 32.73 -10.59
N TYR A 376 -48.67 31.85 -11.49
CA TYR A 376 -48.52 30.41 -11.26
C TYR A 376 -47.08 30.02 -11.56
N ALA A 377 -46.39 29.51 -10.55
CA ALA A 377 -45.13 28.80 -10.71
C ALA A 377 -45.42 27.31 -10.55
N ILE A 378 -45.02 26.51 -11.53
CA ILE A 378 -45.41 25.10 -11.65
C ILE A 378 -44.12 24.29 -11.67
N ASP A 379 -43.82 23.64 -10.56
CA ASP A 379 -42.59 22.88 -10.38
C ASP A 379 -42.86 21.56 -9.64
N VAL A 380 -41.84 20.71 -9.54
CA VAL A 380 -41.84 19.47 -8.76
C VAL A 380 -41.74 19.78 -7.26
N ASP A 381 -42.29 18.89 -6.42
CA ASP A 381 -42.35 19.11 -4.97
C ASP A 381 -40.95 19.17 -4.31
N GLU A 382 -39.92 18.61 -4.95
CA GLU A 382 -38.52 18.63 -4.50
C GLU A 382 -37.62 19.69 -5.21
N ALA A 383 -38.20 20.71 -5.84
CA ALA A 383 -37.44 21.76 -6.47
C ALA A 383 -36.78 22.69 -5.42
N ASP A 384 -35.45 22.63 -5.34
CA ASP A 384 -34.61 23.55 -4.57
C ASP A 384 -33.77 24.39 -5.54
N GLU A 385 -34.27 25.58 -5.91
CA GLU A 385 -33.50 26.56 -6.68
C GLU A 385 -32.96 27.67 -5.76
N VAL A 386 -31.70 28.05 -5.94
CA VAL A 386 -31.04 29.13 -5.20
C VAL A 386 -30.77 30.29 -6.15
N CYS A 387 -31.75 31.18 -6.29
CA CYS A 387 -31.61 32.43 -7.06
C CYS A 387 -31.91 33.63 -6.15
N PHE A 388 -31.06 34.66 -6.15
CA PHE A 388 -31.25 35.84 -5.29
C PHE A 388 -32.13 36.89 -6.01
N TYR A 389 -33.45 36.88 -5.76
CA TYR A 389 -34.31 38.02 -6.09
C TYR A 389 -35.02 38.58 -4.86
N TYR A 390 -34.79 39.88 -4.61
CA TYR A 390 -35.48 40.68 -3.60
C TYR A 390 -36.97 40.84 -3.95
N CYS A 391 -37.79 39.85 -3.58
CA CYS A 391 -39.22 40.07 -3.54
C CYS A 391 -39.56 40.95 -2.33
N CYS A 392 -40.31 42.03 -2.56
CA CYS A 392 -40.59 43.10 -1.61
C CYS A 392 -41.06 42.56 -0.23
N PRO A 393 -40.41 42.91 0.91
CA PRO A 393 -40.70 42.34 2.25
C PRO A 393 -42.13 42.51 2.78
N HIS A 394 -42.98 43.30 2.11
CA HIS A 394 -44.32 43.64 2.58
C HIS A 394 -45.39 42.58 2.28
N ILE A 395 -45.21 41.75 1.25
CA ILE A 395 -46.21 40.73 0.87
C ILE A 395 -46.10 39.49 1.78
N PHE A 396 -44.88 39.10 2.15
CA PHE A 396 -44.66 37.96 3.05
C PHE A 396 -45.03 38.25 4.52
N ARG A 397 -44.85 39.49 4.99
CA ARG A 397 -45.13 39.87 6.39
C ARG A 397 -46.61 39.74 6.79
N LYS A 398 -47.54 39.87 5.83
CA LYS A 398 -48.98 39.70 6.09
C LYS A 398 -49.40 38.23 6.22
N LYS A 399 -48.76 37.31 5.48
CA LYS A 399 -49.02 35.86 5.60
C LYS A 399 -48.41 35.28 6.89
N LEU A 400 -47.27 35.83 7.32
CA LEU A 400 -46.57 35.42 8.55
C LEU A 400 -47.40 35.67 9.83
N ASN A 401 -48.12 36.80 9.90
CA ASN A 401 -48.94 37.15 11.06
C ASN A 401 -50.24 36.34 11.16
N TYR A 402 -50.79 35.88 10.03
CA TYR A 402 -52.02 35.10 10.01
C TYR A 402 -51.79 33.63 10.43
N ILE A 403 -50.60 33.07 10.13
CA ILE A 403 -50.27 31.69 10.49
C ILE A 403 -49.75 31.60 11.94
N ASN A 404 -49.00 32.60 12.41
CA ASN A 404 -48.56 32.66 13.81
C ASN A 404 -49.71 32.83 14.82
N SER A 405 -50.87 33.37 14.41
CA SER A 405 -52.04 33.43 15.32
C SER A 405 -52.80 32.11 15.43
N LEU A 406 -52.46 31.09 14.63
CA LEU A 406 -53.16 29.80 14.58
C LEU A 406 -52.40 28.64 15.26
N LEU A 407 -51.16 28.85 15.70
CA LEU A 407 -50.31 27.79 16.25
C LEU A 407 -49.66 28.22 17.57
N THR A 408 -50.44 28.16 18.65
CA THR A 408 -49.94 28.20 20.03
C THR A 408 -49.74 26.78 20.55
N ASP A 409 -48.73 26.05 20.06
CA ASP A 409 -47.98 25.12 20.92
C ASP A 409 -46.79 24.49 20.17
N LYS A 410 -45.70 24.32 20.91
CA LYS A 410 -44.50 23.51 20.62
C LYS A 410 -43.47 24.05 19.63
N SER A 411 -42.27 24.19 20.18
CA SER A 411 -40.97 24.36 19.54
C SER A 411 -40.76 23.39 18.37
N VAL A 412 -41.00 23.88 17.16
CA VAL A 412 -40.48 23.29 15.94
C VAL A 412 -39.69 24.39 15.24
N GLU A 413 -38.37 24.27 15.25
CA GLU A 413 -37.51 25.05 14.36
C GLU A 413 -37.81 24.59 12.93
N TYR A 414 -38.77 25.28 12.28
CA TYR A 414 -38.91 25.20 10.85
C TYR A 414 -37.84 26.08 10.22
N TYR A 415 -36.76 25.46 9.76
CA TYR A 415 -35.93 26.05 8.71
C TYR A 415 -36.82 26.12 7.45
N PHE A 416 -37.48 27.25 7.24
CA PHE A 416 -38.12 27.54 5.95
C PHE A 416 -37.00 27.80 4.95
N LEU A 417 -36.61 26.75 4.22
CA LEU A 417 -35.97 26.91 2.91
C LEU A 417 -36.89 27.81 2.09
N VAL A 418 -36.37 28.97 1.70
CA VAL A 418 -37.03 29.84 0.73
C VAL A 418 -36.92 29.11 -0.60
N THR A 419 -37.91 28.27 -0.92
CA THR A 419 -38.07 27.72 -2.27
C THR A 419 -38.31 28.89 -3.20
N GLN A 420 -37.26 29.27 -3.93
CA GLN A 420 -37.31 30.23 -5.03
C GLN A 420 -37.70 29.44 -6.29
N LEU A 421 -38.49 30.05 -7.17
CA LEU A 421 -38.94 29.43 -8.42
C LEU A 421 -38.47 30.36 -9.54
N ASP A 422 -37.67 29.83 -10.47
CA ASP A 422 -36.99 30.57 -11.55
C ASP A 422 -37.97 31.16 -12.58
N ASP A 423 -39.17 30.59 -12.71
CA ASP A 423 -40.17 31.09 -13.64
C ASP A 423 -41.59 31.06 -13.09
N ALA A 424 -42.40 31.97 -13.61
CA ALA A 424 -43.83 31.97 -13.36
C ALA A 424 -44.62 32.50 -14.55
N LEU A 425 -45.87 32.07 -14.65
CA LEU A 425 -46.78 32.44 -15.72
C LEU A 425 -47.96 33.25 -15.18
N SER A 426 -48.35 34.30 -15.91
CA SER A 426 -49.69 34.87 -15.78
C SER A 426 -50.33 35.13 -17.14
N ALA A 427 -51.65 35.11 -17.22
CA ALA A 427 -52.39 35.35 -18.45
C ALA A 427 -53.55 36.31 -18.23
N THR A 428 -53.83 37.16 -19.21
CA THR A 428 -54.95 38.10 -19.21
C THR A 428 -55.63 38.08 -20.57
N ARG A 429 -56.96 37.91 -20.59
CA ARG A 429 -57.75 37.99 -21.80
C ARG A 429 -58.04 39.47 -22.13
N LEU A 430 -57.72 39.89 -23.35
CA LEU A 430 -57.95 41.24 -23.86
C LEU A 430 -59.38 41.39 -24.41
N PRO A 431 -59.91 42.62 -24.51
CA PRO A 431 -61.28 42.87 -25.00
C PRO A 431 -61.55 42.38 -26.43
N ASP A 432 -60.50 42.28 -27.26
CA ASP A 432 -60.57 41.78 -28.64
C ASP A 432 -60.48 40.24 -28.75
N GLY A 433 -60.52 39.54 -27.61
CA GLY A 433 -60.45 38.09 -27.54
C GLY A 433 -59.05 37.51 -27.54
N ARG A 434 -57.99 38.30 -27.75
CA ARG A 434 -56.60 37.83 -27.65
C ARG A 434 -56.23 37.54 -26.20
N ILE A 435 -55.26 36.65 -26.00
CA ILE A 435 -54.69 36.36 -24.67
C ILE A 435 -53.30 36.98 -24.60
N LYS A 436 -53.08 37.83 -23.61
CA LYS A 436 -51.75 38.32 -23.25
C LYS A 436 -51.17 37.41 -22.18
N VAL A 437 -50.04 36.79 -22.48
CA VAL A 437 -49.28 35.96 -21.55
C VAL A 437 -48.08 36.75 -21.04
N TRP A 438 -47.79 36.62 -19.76
CA TRP A 438 -46.59 37.14 -19.11
C TRP A 438 -45.80 35.95 -18.60
N ILE A 439 -44.52 35.92 -18.96
CA ILE A 439 -43.53 35.00 -18.42
C ILE A 439 -42.66 35.87 -17.50
N HIS A 440 -42.69 35.58 -16.22
CA HIS A 440 -41.88 36.22 -15.19
C HIS A 440 -40.65 35.33 -14.98
N VAL A 441 -39.47 35.93 -15.05
CA VAL A 441 -38.15 35.29 -14.84
C VAL A 441 -37.38 36.16 -13.85
#